data_AF-A0A434CMG6-F1
#
_entry.id   AF-A0A434CMG6-F1
#
_cell.length_a   1.000
_cell.length_b   1.000
_cell.length_c   1.000
_cell.angle_alpha   90.00
_cell.angle_beta   90.00
_cell.angle_gamma   90.00
#
_symmetry.space_group_name_H-M   'P 1'
#
loop_
_entity.id
_entity.type
_entity.pdbx_description
1 polymer ?
#
loop_
_entity_poly.entity_id
_entity_poly.type
_entity_poly.pdbx_seq_one_letter_code
_entity_poly.pdbx_strand_id
1 'polypeptide(L)' 'VDRVRRFKTDPAVYDMVATGWRLYPGAVSFQSSNRWDIAGATKFGFRTVWINRSNQPEEYRDFPPALILPSLEALVPGS' A
#
# COMPACT_ATOMS: atom_id res chain seq x y z
N VAL A 1 15.30 11.61 11.93
CA VAL A 1 15.20 10.22 11.44
C VAL A 1 13.82 9.70 11.82
N ASP A 2 13.08 9.27 10.81
CA ASP A 2 11.62 9.19 10.65
C ASP A 2 10.69 9.11 11.87
N ARG A 3 9.71 10.01 11.86
CA ARG A 3 8.76 10.30 12.94
C ARG A 3 7.48 9.46 12.87
N VAL A 4 7.56 8.23 12.35
CA VAL A 4 6.41 7.30 12.31
C VAL A 4 6.83 5.87 12.66
N ARG A 5 7.45 5.71 13.84
CA ARG A 5 7.43 4.45 14.61
C ARG A 5 6.12 4.34 15.40
N ARG A 6 4.96 4.52 14.75
CA ARG A 6 3.65 4.29 15.37
C ARG A 6 2.80 3.42 14.48
N PHE A 7 2.72 2.16 14.92
CA PHE A 7 1.66 1.21 14.62
C PHE A 7 0.30 1.91 14.53
N LYS A 8 -0.46 1.64 13.48
CA LYS A 8 -1.85 2.07 13.34
C LYS A 8 -2.79 0.92 13.70
N THR A 9 -2.92 0.67 15.01
CA THR A 9 -4.18 0.22 15.62
C THR A 9 -4.88 1.41 16.27
N ASP A 10 -4.74 2.59 15.67
CA ASP A 10 -5.40 3.80 16.12
C ASP A 10 -6.51 4.16 15.11
N PRO A 11 -7.79 4.02 15.47
CA PRO A 11 -8.93 4.39 14.64
C PRO A 11 -8.87 5.85 14.14
N ALA A 12 -8.15 6.73 14.83
CA ALA A 12 -8.05 8.14 14.51
C ALA A 12 -7.33 8.44 13.18
N VAL A 13 -6.50 7.51 12.68
CA VAL A 13 -5.84 7.71 11.37
C VAL A 13 -6.78 7.43 10.20
N TYR A 14 -7.90 6.76 10.44
CA TYR A 14 -8.92 6.51 9.42
C TYR A 14 -9.97 7.63 9.34
N ASP A 15 -10.12 8.45 10.38
CA ASP A 15 -11.08 9.55 10.40
C ASP A 15 -10.66 10.73 9.49
N MET A 16 -9.35 10.89 9.26
CA MET A 16 -8.82 11.84 8.26
C MET A 16 -9.10 11.41 6.81
N VAL A 17 -9.26 10.11 6.54
CA VAL A 17 -9.60 9.60 5.20
C VAL A 17 -11.10 9.68 4.96
N ALA A 18 -11.91 9.46 6.00
CA ALA A 18 -13.37 9.53 5.92
C ALA A 18 -13.88 10.97 5.67
N THR A 19 -13.25 11.99 6.24
CA THR A 19 -13.81 13.37 6.22
C THR A 19 -13.14 14.31 5.21
N GLY A 20 -11.92 14.01 4.74
CA GLY A 20 -11.14 14.96 3.94
C GLY A 20 -11.29 14.83 2.42
N TRP A 21 -11.47 13.62 1.89
CA TRP A 21 -11.23 13.38 0.45
C TRP A 21 -12.41 12.73 -0.29
N ARG A 22 -13.44 12.21 0.41
CA ARG A 22 -14.60 11.49 -0.21
C ARG A 22 -14.19 10.42 -1.24
N LEU A 23 -12.99 9.84 -1.10
CA LEU A 23 -12.53 8.78 -1.98
C LEU A 23 -12.81 7.44 -1.32
N TYR A 24 -13.47 6.55 -2.07
CA TYR A 24 -13.59 5.16 -1.68
C TYR A 24 -12.18 4.57 -1.53
N PRO A 25 -11.88 3.75 -0.51
CA PRO A 25 -10.57 3.11 -0.35
C PRO A 25 -10.07 2.43 -1.63
N GLY A 26 -10.96 1.77 -2.38
CA GLY A 26 -10.61 1.16 -3.67
C GLY A 26 -10.21 2.13 -4.79
N ALA A 27 -10.49 3.42 -4.65
CA ALA A 27 -10.05 4.48 -5.57
C ALA A 27 -8.63 4.98 -5.27
N VAL A 28 -8.03 4.57 -4.15
CA VAL A 28 -6.67 4.93 -3.76
C VAL A 28 -5.71 3.83 -4.18
N SER A 29 -4.74 4.19 -5.02
CA SER A 29 -3.62 3.31 -5.34
C SER A 29 -2.48 3.56 -4.35
N PHE A 30 -2.07 2.52 -3.64
CA PHE A 30 -1.01 2.57 -2.63
C PHE A 30 0.21 1.78 -3.12
N GLN A 31 1.36 2.43 -3.26
CA GLN A 31 2.59 1.80 -3.75
C GLN A 31 3.66 1.77 -2.65
N SER A 32 4.26 0.61 -2.41
CA SER A 32 5.33 0.44 -1.42
C SER A 32 6.25 -0.70 -1.83
N SER A 33 7.53 -0.63 -1.46
CA SER A 33 8.47 -1.74 -1.64
C SER A 33 8.45 -2.73 -0.48
N ASN A 34 7.84 -2.35 0.65
CA ASN A 34 7.79 -3.15 1.86
C ASN A 34 6.56 -4.05 1.84
N ARG A 35 6.75 -5.37 1.93
CA ARG A 35 5.64 -6.32 1.83
C ARG A 35 4.63 -6.22 2.98
N TRP A 36 5.10 -5.87 4.19
CA TRP A 36 4.24 -5.68 5.37
C TRP A 36 3.31 -4.46 5.25
N ASP A 37 3.78 -3.41 4.58
CA ASP A 37 3.02 -2.18 4.35
C ASP A 37 1.93 -2.40 3.30
N ILE A 38 2.26 -3.14 2.24
CA ILE A 38 1.30 -3.63 1.25
C ILE A 38 0.20 -4.48 1.90
N ALA A 39 0.55 -5.41 2.78
CA ALA A 39 -0.44 -6.25 3.47
C ALA A 39 -1.40 -5.39 4.31
N GLY A 40 -0.87 -4.40 5.03
CA GLY A 40 -1.66 -3.44 5.82
C GLY A 40 -2.62 -2.61 4.96
N ALA A 41 -2.14 -2.08 3.83
CA ALA A 41 -2.94 -1.30 2.90
C ALA A 41 -4.01 -2.14 2.17
N THR A 42 -3.69 -3.38 1.79
CA THR A 42 -4.67 -4.33 1.22
C THR A 42 -5.76 -4.65 2.23
N LYS A 43 -5.40 -4.93 3.49
CA LYS A 43 -6.36 -5.18 4.57
C LYS A 43 -7.29 -3.98 4.82
N PHE A 44 -6.79 -2.76 4.61
CA PHE A 44 -7.59 -1.55 4.72
C PHE A 44 -8.54 -1.33 3.53
N GLY A 45 -8.31 -2.01 2.39
CA GLY A 45 -9.14 -1.91 1.19
C GLY A 45 -8.59 -0.97 0.12
N PHE A 46 -7.32 -0.59 0.20
CA PHE A 46 -6.65 0.13 -0.89
C PHE A 46 -6.28 -0.81 -2.04
N ARG A 47 -6.18 -0.24 -3.26
CA ARG A 47 -5.57 -0.94 -4.39
C ARG A 47 -4.05 -0.86 -4.27
N THR A 48 -3.40 -1.95 -3.91
CA THR A 48 -1.97 -1.95 -3.59
C THR A 48 -1.09 -2.39 -4.76
N VAL A 49 0.07 -1.75 -4.91
CA VAL A 49 1.13 -2.14 -5.87
C VAL A 49 2.42 -2.36 -5.10
N TRP A 50 2.90 -3.60 -5.12
CA TRP A 50 4.16 -3.95 -4.47
C TRP A 50 5.34 -3.74 -5.42
N ILE A 51 6.24 -2.84 -5.06
CA ILE A 51 7.47 -2.59 -5.81
C ILE A 51 8.58 -3.53 -5.29
N ASN A 52 8.70 -4.71 -5.89
CA ASN A 52 9.65 -5.72 -5.49
C ASN A 52 10.92 -5.71 -6.37
N ARG A 53 11.83 -4.76 -6.10
CA ARG A 53 13.13 -4.63 -6.81
C ARG A 53 14.08 -5.81 -6.55
N SER A 54 13.99 -6.41 -5.37
CA SER A 54 14.96 -7.40 -4.89
C SER A 54 14.43 -8.83 -4.90
N ASN A 55 13.30 -9.06 -5.56
CA ASN A 55 12.61 -10.36 -5.61
C ASN A 55 12.44 -11.00 -4.22
N GLN A 56 12.03 -10.19 -3.24
CA GLN A 56 11.76 -10.67 -1.89
C GLN A 56 10.60 -11.67 -1.87
N PRO A 57 10.60 -12.62 -0.91
CA PRO A 57 9.56 -13.63 -0.82
C PRO A 57 8.20 -13.04 -0.48
N GLU A 58 7.14 -13.70 -0.96
CA GLU A 58 5.78 -13.33 -0.61
C GLU A 58 5.38 -13.91 0.76
N GLU A 59 5.50 -13.08 1.79
CA GLU A 59 5.27 -13.47 3.19
C GLU A 59 3.79 -13.41 3.64
N TYR A 60 2.92 -12.66 2.96
CA TYR A 60 1.52 -12.40 3.40
C TYR A 60 0.49 -12.79 2.33
N ARG A 61 0.38 -14.09 2.05
CA ARG A 61 -0.50 -14.64 1.00
C ARG A 61 -1.99 -14.32 1.19
N ASP A 62 -2.43 -14.11 2.42
CA ASP A 62 -3.83 -13.74 2.73
C ASP A 62 -4.17 -12.31 2.30
N PHE A 63 -3.17 -11.47 2.06
CA PHE A 63 -3.31 -10.08 1.63
C PHE A 63 -2.41 -9.81 0.42
N PRO A 64 -2.76 -10.35 -0.76
CA PRO A 64 -1.97 -10.16 -1.97
C PRO A 64 -2.06 -8.71 -2.45
N PRO A 65 -0.98 -8.16 -3.04
CA PRO A 65 -1.06 -6.91 -3.77
C PRO A 65 -1.92 -7.06 -5.03
N ALA A 66 -2.51 -5.97 -5.50
CA ALA A 66 -3.19 -5.94 -6.79
C ALA A 66 -2.21 -6.04 -7.98
N LEU A 67 -0.96 -5.61 -7.79
CA LEU A 67 0.09 -5.71 -8.80
C LEU A 67 1.47 -5.80 -8.12
N ILE A 68 2.38 -6.58 -8.71
CA ILE A 68 3.80 -6.61 -8.32
C ILE A 68 4.60 -6.04 -9.47
N LEU A 69 5.41 -5.03 -9.22
CA LEU A 69 6.28 -4.42 -10.21
C LEU A 69 7.73 -4.48 -9.75
N PRO A 70 8.69 -4.69 -10.67
CA PRO A 70 10.09 -4.66 -10.32
C PRO A 70 10.59 -3.23 -10.04
N SER A 71 9.88 -2.19 -10.48
CA SER A 71 10.27 -0.79 -10.30
C SER A 71 9.08 0.16 -10.46
N LEU A 72 9.25 1.46 -10.13
CA LEU A 72 8.19 2.46 -10.29
C LEU A 72 8.04 2.88 -11.76
N GLU A 73 9.09 2.76 -12.56
CA GLU A 73 9.08 3.09 -13.99
C GLU A 73 8.08 2.21 -14.74
N ALA A 74 7.86 0.98 -14.27
CA ALA A 74 6.83 0.09 -14.79
C ALA A 74 5.38 0.53 -14.48
N LEU A 75 5.16 1.59 -13.68
CA LEU A 75 3.82 2.17 -13.45
C LEU A 75 3.34 3.04 -14.61
N VAL A 76 4.22 3.53 -15.47
CA VAL A 76 3.85 4.44 -16.57
C VAL A 76 3.52 3.61 -17.81
N PRO A 77 2.27 3.61 -18.32
CA PRO A 77 1.96 2.98 -19.58
C PRO A 77 2.45 3.91 -20.70
N GLY A 78 3.62 3.59 -21.27
CA GLY A 78 4.13 4.26 -22.47
C GLY A 78 5.50 4.91 -22.27
N SER A 79 6.54 4.14 -22.59
CA SER A 79 7.82 4.62 -23.12
C SER A 79 8.23 3.68 -24.23
#